data_AF-A0A7Y9USD8-F1
#
_entry.id   AF-A0A7Y9USD8-F1
#
_cell.length_a   1.000
_cell.length_b   1.000
_cell.length_c   1.000
_cell.angle_alpha   90.00
_cell.angle_beta   90.00
_cell.angle_gamma   90.00
#
_symmetry.space_group_name_H-M   'P 1'
#
loop_
_entity.id
_entity.type
_entity.pdbx_description
1 polymer ?
#
loop_
_entity_poly.entity_id
_entity_poly.type
_entity_poly.pdbx_seq_one_letter_code
_entity_poly.pdbx_strand_id
1 'polypeptide(L)'
;MEDEMTDEQHTPDRTHGEAPEAPETPEAVVGSAEPPVRLTAPVLRFPGGPGSGDLSRAFREAHDLLSRSAPREALEVLGPALAQEPGNTGLRTLRAWAFLLRAQLARAEEELRALVEENPGDDWVRHALGRTLERQSRYAEALPHLRLAAAMTGDPEHEYDVLRVERLASGV
;
A
#
# COMPACT_ATOMS: atom_id res chain seq x y z
N MET A 1 74.36 -12.77 -21.40
CA MET A 1 73.20 -13.42 -20.77
C MET A 1 71.99 -12.66 -21.28
N GLU A 2 71.24 -13.09 -22.28
CA GLU A 2 71.10 -14.31 -23.10
C GLU A 2 70.60 -13.78 -24.46
N ASP A 3 71.22 -14.14 -25.58
CA ASP A 3 70.73 -15.15 -26.54
C ASP A 3 69.28 -14.87 -26.99
N GLU A 4 69.09 -14.30 -28.19
CA GLU A 4 68.87 -15.02 -29.46
C GLU A 4 67.71 -16.02 -29.39
N MET A 5 66.75 -15.85 -30.32
CA MET A 5 65.99 -16.87 -31.06
C MET A 5 64.56 -16.39 -31.35
N THR A 6 64.32 -15.88 -32.56
CA THR A 6 63.72 -16.61 -33.71
C THR A 6 62.19 -16.75 -33.58
N ASP A 7 61.36 -16.59 -34.60
CA ASP A 7 61.57 -16.36 -36.01
C ASP A 7 60.21 -15.99 -36.64
N GLU A 8 60.27 -15.55 -37.90
CA GLU A 8 59.41 -16.01 -39.00
C GLU A 8 57.87 -15.97 -38.89
N GLN A 9 57.13 -15.50 -39.87
CA GLN A 9 57.38 -14.89 -41.19
C GLN A 9 55.97 -14.56 -41.71
N HIS A 10 55.77 -13.38 -42.29
CA HIS A 10 55.57 -13.20 -43.74
C HIS A 10 54.09 -13.34 -44.20
N THR A 11 53.47 -12.16 -44.39
CA THR A 11 52.89 -11.62 -45.65
C THR A 11 53.00 -12.52 -46.92
N PRO A 12 52.29 -12.26 -48.06
CA PRO A 12 51.42 -11.13 -48.38
C PRO A 12 50.15 -11.43 -49.22
N ASP A 13 49.31 -10.39 -49.29
CA ASP A 13 48.55 -9.86 -50.44
C ASP A 13 48.78 -10.51 -51.82
N ARG A 14 47.68 -10.81 -52.54
CA ARG A 14 47.37 -10.26 -53.88
C ARG A 14 46.17 -10.93 -54.58
N THR A 15 45.16 -10.09 -54.82
CA THR A 15 44.42 -9.85 -56.08
C THR A 15 43.79 -10.98 -56.93
N HIS A 16 42.54 -10.66 -57.31
CA HIS A 16 41.90 -10.79 -58.64
C HIS A 16 41.23 -12.12 -59.07
N GLY A 17 39.91 -12.01 -59.33
CA GLY A 17 39.38 -12.31 -60.68
C GLY A 17 38.45 -13.51 -60.86
N GLU A 18 37.19 -13.17 -61.18
CA GLU A 18 36.27 -13.83 -62.12
C GLU A 18 35.30 -14.96 -61.66
N ALA A 19 34.04 -14.79 -62.11
CA ALA A 19 32.83 -15.57 -61.82
C ALA A 19 32.69 -16.85 -62.70
N PRO A 20 31.66 -17.70 -62.51
CA PRO A 20 30.42 -17.50 -63.30
C PRO A 20 29.07 -17.99 -62.68
N GLU A 21 27.98 -17.38 -63.18
CA GLU A 21 26.68 -17.96 -63.60
C GLU A 21 25.62 -18.49 -62.59
N ALA A 22 24.37 -18.03 -62.76
CA ALA A 22 23.14 -18.33 -62.01
C ALA A 22 22.42 -19.62 -62.53
N PRO A 23 21.32 -20.11 -61.90
CA PRO A 23 19.98 -19.69 -62.34
C PRO A 23 18.80 -19.74 -61.31
N GLU A 24 17.76 -18.96 -61.65
CA GLU A 24 16.31 -19.21 -61.55
C GLU A 24 15.51 -19.20 -60.21
N THR A 25 14.53 -18.30 -60.18
CA THR A 25 13.32 -18.22 -59.32
C THR A 25 12.26 -19.27 -59.71
N PRO A 26 11.31 -19.67 -58.83
CA PRO A 26 10.00 -19.00 -58.87
C PRO A 26 9.20 -18.91 -57.54
N GLU A 27 8.34 -17.89 -57.54
CA GLU A 27 7.10 -17.61 -56.81
C GLU A 27 6.45 -18.71 -55.94
N ALA A 28 6.09 -18.33 -54.70
CA ALA A 28 4.85 -18.75 -54.05
C ALA A 28 4.37 -17.65 -53.08
N VAL A 29 3.40 -16.85 -53.53
CA VAL A 29 2.70 -15.82 -52.76
C VAL A 29 1.32 -16.32 -52.33
N VAL A 30 0.87 -15.79 -51.19
CA VAL A 30 -0.43 -15.91 -50.51
C VAL A 30 -0.56 -17.04 -49.49
N GLY A 31 0.06 -16.84 -48.32
CA GLY A 31 -0.53 -17.25 -47.06
C GLY A 31 -1.39 -16.11 -46.51
N SER A 32 -2.68 -16.35 -46.28
CA SER A 32 -3.58 -15.45 -45.57
C SER A 32 -3.00 -15.14 -44.17
N ALA A 33 -2.38 -13.98 -44.02
CA ALA A 33 -2.03 -13.45 -42.70
C ALA A 33 -3.17 -12.53 -42.27
N GLU A 34 -4.00 -13.00 -41.34
CA GLU A 34 -4.89 -12.12 -40.59
C GLU A 34 -4.05 -10.95 -40.02
N PRO A 35 -4.52 -9.69 -40.12
CA PRO A 35 -3.73 -8.56 -39.64
C PRO A 35 -3.51 -8.72 -38.12
N PRO A 36 -2.29 -8.55 -37.61
CA PRO A 36 -2.04 -8.71 -36.19
C PRO A 36 -2.86 -7.67 -35.43
N VAL A 37 -3.83 -8.16 -34.65
CA VAL A 37 -4.61 -7.34 -33.72
C VAL A 37 -3.63 -6.67 -32.77
N ARG A 38 -3.42 -5.36 -32.94
CA ARG A 38 -2.62 -4.56 -32.01
C ARG A 38 -3.42 -4.40 -30.74
N LEU A 39 -3.23 -5.34 -29.80
CA LEU A 39 -3.63 -5.15 -28.42
C LEU A 39 -2.77 -4.02 -27.84
N THR A 40 -3.29 -2.79 -27.93
CA THR A 40 -2.79 -1.70 -27.09
C THR A 40 -3.18 -2.07 -25.67
N ALA A 41 -2.21 -2.53 -24.89
CA ALA A 41 -2.43 -2.73 -23.47
C ALA A 41 -2.91 -1.40 -22.87
N PRO A 42 -4.04 -1.36 -22.13
CA PRO A 42 -4.36 -0.17 -21.35
C PRO A 42 -3.17 0.11 -20.45
N VAL A 43 -2.84 1.39 -20.26
CA VAL A 43 -1.76 1.79 -19.37
C VAL A 43 -2.01 1.15 -18.01
N LEU A 44 -1.25 0.11 -17.68
CA LEU A 44 -1.24 -0.50 -16.38
C LEU A 44 -0.59 0.52 -15.45
N ARG A 45 -1.38 1.40 -14.85
CA ARG A 45 -0.91 2.17 -13.68
C ARG A 45 -0.69 1.15 -12.59
N PHE A 46 0.58 0.78 -12.39
CA PHE A 46 0.98 0.10 -11.18
C PHE A 46 0.56 0.95 -9.97
N PRO A 47 0.01 0.35 -8.90
CA PRO A 47 -0.15 1.04 -7.62
C PRO A 47 1.25 1.44 -7.14
N GLY A 48 1.65 2.67 -7.48
CA GLY A 48 3.05 3.07 -7.53
C GLY A 48 3.33 4.39 -8.25
N GLY A 49 2.32 5.23 -8.53
CA GLY A 49 2.54 6.54 -9.14
C GLY A 49 3.44 7.43 -8.27
N PRO A 50 4.05 8.51 -8.79
CA PRO A 50 5.02 9.33 -8.06
C PRO A 50 4.52 9.95 -6.74
N GLY A 51 3.21 9.93 -6.44
CA GLY A 51 2.66 10.29 -5.12
C GLY A 51 2.45 9.12 -4.13
N SER A 52 2.48 7.86 -4.58
CA SER A 52 2.28 6.69 -3.72
C SER A 52 3.45 6.44 -2.76
N GLY A 53 4.67 6.83 -3.15
CA GLY A 53 5.84 6.84 -2.28
C GLY A 53 5.68 7.85 -1.13
N ASP A 54 5.08 9.01 -1.43
CA ASP A 54 4.83 10.05 -0.43
C ASP A 54 3.74 9.62 0.57
N LEU A 55 2.65 8.99 0.11
CA LEU A 55 1.60 8.46 1.01
C LEU A 55 2.13 7.32 1.89
N SER A 56 2.89 6.38 1.32
CA SER A 56 3.49 5.27 2.07
C SER A 56 4.53 5.76 3.08
N ARG A 57 5.27 6.81 2.74
CA ARG A 57 6.19 7.50 3.65
C ARG A 57 5.41 8.18 4.79
N ALA A 58 4.38 8.97 4.46
CA ALA A 58 3.55 9.66 5.45
C ALA A 58 2.90 8.67 6.42
N PHE A 59 2.42 7.52 5.93
CA PHE A 59 1.88 6.46 6.76
C PHE A 59 2.91 5.95 7.76
N ARG A 60 4.11 5.56 7.29
CA ARG A 60 5.16 5.02 8.16
C ARG A 60 5.64 6.04 9.19
N GLU A 61 5.81 7.29 8.76
CA GLU A 61 6.23 8.39 9.63
C GLU A 61 5.17 8.69 10.70
N ALA A 62 3.91 8.84 10.31
CA ALA A 62 2.81 9.03 11.25
C ALA A 62 2.67 7.85 12.22
N HIS A 63 2.82 6.62 11.74
CA HIS A 63 2.78 5.44 12.59
C HIS A 63 3.94 5.42 13.61
N ASP A 64 5.18 5.72 13.22
CA ASP A 64 6.31 5.82 14.16
C ASP A 64 6.08 6.93 15.20
N LEU A 65 5.57 8.08 14.78
CA LEU A 65 5.22 9.18 15.68
C LEU A 65 4.15 8.75 16.70
N LEU A 66 3.10 8.05 16.27
CA LEU A 66 2.05 7.56 17.17
C LEU A 66 2.56 6.49 18.13
N SER A 67 3.41 5.58 17.67
CA SER A 67 4.09 4.59 18.53
C SER A 67 4.95 5.25 19.62
N ARG A 68 5.51 6.43 19.36
CA ARG A 68 6.28 7.23 20.34
C ARG A 68 5.41 8.19 21.15
N SER A 69 4.09 8.14 21.01
CA SER A 69 3.14 9.05 21.67
C SER A 69 3.32 10.53 21.28
N ALA A 70 3.63 10.79 20.01
CA ALA A 70 3.70 12.12 19.38
C ALA A 70 2.51 12.37 18.43
N PRO A 71 1.26 12.46 18.94
CA PRO A 71 0.07 12.50 18.10
C PRO A 71 -0.16 13.85 17.43
N ARG A 72 0.48 14.93 17.90
CA ARG A 72 0.35 16.25 17.26
C ARG A 72 1.12 16.25 15.94
N GLU A 73 2.38 15.83 16.00
CA GLU A 73 3.29 15.72 14.88
C GLU A 73 2.72 14.74 13.84
N ALA A 74 2.13 13.62 14.29
CA ALA A 74 1.45 12.70 13.40
C ALA A 74 0.31 13.37 12.61
N LEU A 75 -0.51 14.21 13.24
CA LEU A 75 -1.57 14.95 12.54
C LEU A 75 -1.02 15.96 11.53
N GLU A 76 0.13 16.58 11.84
CA GLU A 76 0.81 17.53 10.94
C GLU A 76 1.31 16.79 9.68
N VAL A 77 1.81 15.56 9.81
CA VAL A 77 2.23 14.71 8.68
C VAL A 77 1.03 14.17 7.89
N LEU A 78 -0.03 13.74 8.57
CA LEU A 78 -1.21 13.15 7.95
C LEU A 78 -2.05 14.16 7.15
N GLY A 79 -2.07 15.43 7.56
CA GLY A 79 -2.88 16.48 6.92
C GLY A 79 -2.64 16.62 5.42
N PRO A 80 -1.39 16.89 4.97
CA PRO A 80 -1.06 16.99 3.55
C PRO A 80 -1.27 15.68 2.77
N ALA A 81 -1.05 14.53 3.40
CA ALA A 81 -1.24 13.23 2.75
C ALA A 81 -2.73 12.95 2.47
N LEU A 82 -3.59 13.25 3.45
CA LEU A 82 -5.05 13.12 3.31
C LEU A 82 -5.66 14.21 2.40
N ALA A 83 -4.98 15.34 2.22
CA ALA A 83 -5.40 16.33 1.21
C ALA A 83 -5.16 15.82 -0.22
N GLN A 84 -4.15 14.98 -0.43
CA GLN A 84 -3.87 14.35 -1.72
C GLN A 84 -4.81 13.17 -1.99
N GLU A 85 -5.04 12.32 -0.99
CA GLU A 85 -5.94 11.18 -1.09
C GLU A 85 -6.86 11.08 0.14
N PRO A 86 -8.01 11.78 0.12
CA PRO A 86 -8.94 11.79 1.26
C PRO A 86 -9.56 10.43 1.55
N GLY A 87 -9.60 9.52 0.57
CA GLY A 87 -10.19 8.19 0.68
C GLY A 87 -9.24 7.13 1.23
N ASN A 88 -8.00 7.47 1.58
CA ASN A 88 -7.03 6.48 2.04
C ASN A 88 -7.38 5.98 3.45
N THR A 89 -7.93 4.77 3.55
CA THR A 89 -8.38 4.16 4.81
C THR A 89 -7.25 4.11 5.84
N GLY A 90 -6.04 3.70 5.46
CA GLY A 90 -4.91 3.59 6.38
C GLY A 90 -4.50 4.92 7.03
N LEU A 91 -4.42 5.99 6.24
CA LEU A 91 -4.10 7.32 6.76
C LEU A 91 -5.23 7.87 7.66
N ARG A 92 -6.49 7.58 7.34
CA ARG A 92 -7.65 7.95 8.18
C ARG A 92 -7.66 7.19 9.49
N THR A 93 -7.33 5.90 9.49
CA THR A 93 -7.16 5.08 10.69
C THR A 93 -6.09 5.67 11.61
N LEU A 94 -4.92 6.05 11.08
CA LEU A 94 -3.87 6.73 11.86
C LEU A 94 -4.33 8.09 12.39
N ARG A 95 -5.10 8.86 11.62
CA ARG A 95 -5.68 10.14 12.07
C ARG A 95 -6.66 9.93 13.23
N ALA A 96 -7.51 8.92 13.14
CA ALA A 96 -8.43 8.55 14.21
C ALA A 96 -7.67 8.13 15.48
N TRP A 97 -6.59 7.34 15.33
CA TRP A 97 -5.71 7.00 16.45
C TRP A 97 -5.10 8.25 17.10
N ALA A 98 -4.60 9.19 16.29
CA ALA A 98 -4.06 10.45 16.78
C ALA A 98 -5.10 11.28 17.53
N PHE A 99 -6.34 11.35 17.03
CA PHE A 99 -7.45 12.02 17.72
C PHE A 99 -7.79 11.37 19.06
N LEU A 100 -7.77 10.04 19.13
CA LEU A 100 -7.93 9.31 20.37
C LEU A 100 -6.87 9.66 21.41
N LEU A 101 -5.59 9.66 21.03
CA LEU A 101 -4.47 10.02 21.92
C LEU A 101 -4.58 11.48 22.41
N ARG A 102 -5.07 12.39 21.57
CA ARG A 102 -5.30 13.80 21.92
C ARG A 102 -6.61 14.09 22.64
N ALA A 103 -7.40 13.07 22.98
CA ALA A 103 -8.73 13.21 23.58
C ALA A 103 -9.71 14.04 22.75
N GLN A 104 -9.52 14.13 21.43
CA GLN A 104 -10.44 14.79 20.50
C GLN A 104 -11.58 13.84 20.11
N LEU A 105 -12.40 13.46 21.10
CA LEU A 105 -13.32 12.33 20.99
C LEU A 105 -14.39 12.50 19.90
N ALA A 106 -14.94 13.71 19.73
CA ALA A 106 -15.95 13.96 18.70
C ALA A 106 -15.41 13.75 17.28
N ARG A 107 -14.18 14.21 17.02
CA ARG A 107 -13.51 14.03 15.72
C ARG A 107 -13.10 12.57 15.49
N ALA A 108 -12.63 11.91 16.54
CA ALA A 108 -12.31 10.48 16.49
C ALA A 108 -13.57 9.66 16.14
N GLU A 109 -14.68 9.94 16.81
CA GLU A 109 -15.96 9.25 16.60
C GLU A 109 -16.48 9.41 15.17
N GLU A 110 -16.44 10.62 14.61
CA GLU A 110 -16.86 10.89 13.23
C GLU A 110 -16.03 10.07 12.22
N GLU A 111 -14.70 10.11 12.34
CA GLU A 111 -13.81 9.34 11.47
C GLU A 111 -14.01 7.83 11.62
N LEU A 112 -14.09 7.35 12.87
CA LEU A 112 -14.22 5.93 13.17
C LEU A 112 -15.56 5.37 12.68
N ARG A 113 -16.66 6.12 12.78
CA ARG A 113 -17.94 5.67 12.22
C ARG A 113 -17.87 5.48 10.72
N ALA A 114 -17.31 6.45 10.00
CA ALA A 114 -17.13 6.34 8.56
C ALA A 114 -16.23 5.15 8.19
N LEU A 115 -15.15 4.92 8.95
CA LEU A 115 -14.27 3.75 8.74
C LEU A 115 -14.98 2.41 9.02
N VAL A 116 -15.84 2.33 10.05
CA VAL A 116 -16.64 1.12 10.33
C VAL A 116 -17.66 0.86 9.21
N GLU A 117 -18.25 1.90 8.64
CA GLU A 117 -19.19 1.78 7.52
C GLU A 117 -18.48 1.28 6.26
N GLU A 118 -17.26 1.76 5.99
CA GLU A 118 -16.44 1.35 4.85
C GLU A 118 -15.89 -0.06 4.99
N ASN A 119 -15.35 -0.40 6.17
CA ASN A 119 -14.85 -1.73 6.47
C ASN A 119 -15.39 -2.24 7.82
N PRO A 120 -16.52 -2.95 7.80
CA PRO A 120 -17.10 -3.52 9.01
C PRO A 120 -16.23 -4.59 9.68
N GLY A 121 -15.28 -5.19 8.96
CA GLY A 121 -14.42 -6.27 9.45
C GLY A 121 -13.12 -5.80 10.12
N ASP A 122 -12.88 -4.49 10.21
CA ASP A 122 -11.72 -3.95 10.91
C ASP A 122 -11.99 -3.95 12.43
N ASP A 123 -11.35 -4.88 13.13
CA ASP A 123 -11.50 -5.05 14.57
C ASP A 123 -10.93 -3.88 15.36
N TRP A 124 -9.79 -3.35 14.93
CA TRP A 124 -9.14 -2.22 15.57
C TRP A 124 -10.01 -0.97 15.50
N VAL A 125 -10.57 -0.65 14.33
CA VAL A 125 -11.48 0.51 14.16
C VAL A 125 -12.73 0.32 15.02
N ARG A 126 -13.28 -0.89 15.05
CA ARG A 126 -14.49 -1.18 15.83
C ARG A 126 -14.24 -1.07 17.34
N HIS A 127 -13.10 -1.58 17.82
CA HIS A 127 -12.67 -1.43 19.20
C HIS A 127 -12.40 0.03 19.56
N ALA A 128 -11.67 0.75 18.70
CA ALA A 128 -11.38 2.17 18.86
C ALA A 128 -12.65 3.02 18.96
N LEU A 129 -13.70 2.71 18.17
CA LEU A 129 -15.00 3.38 18.27
C LEU A 129 -15.67 3.11 19.62
N GLY A 130 -15.67 1.86 20.07
CA GLY A 130 -16.17 1.48 21.39
C GLY A 130 -15.47 2.24 22.52
N ARG A 131 -14.14 2.30 22.49
CA ARG A 131 -13.33 3.06 23.48
C ARG A 131 -13.57 4.57 23.40
N THR A 132 -13.82 5.11 22.21
CA THR A 132 -14.17 6.52 22.04
C THR A 132 -15.49 6.85 22.73
N LEU A 133 -16.53 6.05 22.45
CA LEU A 133 -17.87 6.21 23.03
C LEU A 133 -17.85 6.01 24.55
N GLU A 134 -17.07 5.04 25.03
CA GLU A 134 -16.85 4.83 26.44
C GLU A 134 -16.26 6.08 27.12
N ARG A 135 -15.22 6.69 26.54
CA ARG A 135 -14.59 7.90 27.08
C ARG A 135 -15.52 9.12 27.04
N GLN A 136 -16.58 9.07 26.24
CA GLN A 136 -17.67 10.04 26.25
C GLN A 136 -18.81 9.67 27.23
N SER A 137 -18.62 8.65 28.06
CA SER A 137 -19.63 8.10 28.98
C SER A 137 -20.89 7.55 28.29
N ARG A 138 -20.82 7.22 27.00
CA ARG A 138 -21.91 6.63 26.22
C ARG A 138 -21.84 5.11 26.21
N TYR A 139 -21.90 4.53 27.41
CA TYR A 139 -21.64 3.10 27.62
C TYR A 139 -22.61 2.18 26.84
N ALA A 140 -23.90 2.55 26.76
CA ALA A 140 -24.90 1.78 26.03
C ALA A 140 -24.59 1.67 24.53
N GLU A 141 -24.03 2.72 23.94
CA GLU A 141 -23.61 2.73 22.54
C GLU A 141 -22.24 2.06 22.34
N ALA A 142 -21.34 2.14 23.33
CA ALA A 142 -20.02 1.52 23.27
C ALA A 142 -20.08 -0.02 23.28
N LEU A 143 -20.95 -0.61 24.11
CA LEU A 143 -21.07 -2.05 24.32
C LEU A 143 -21.18 -2.90 23.04
N PRO A 144 -22.10 -2.62 22.10
CA PRO A 144 -22.22 -3.42 20.89
C PRO A 144 -20.94 -3.40 20.04
N HIS A 145 -20.23 -2.28 20.00
CA HIS A 145 -18.96 -2.19 19.26
C HIS A 145 -17.86 -3.01 19.93
N LEU A 146 -17.70 -2.89 21.26
CA LEU A 146 -16.69 -3.64 22.01
C LEU A 146 -16.94 -5.15 21.99
N ARG A 147 -18.20 -5.59 22.15
CA ARG A 147 -18.56 -7.01 22.09
C ARG A 147 -18.24 -7.64 20.75
N LEU A 148 -18.50 -6.90 19.66
CA LEU A 148 -18.19 -7.40 18.34
C LEU A 148 -16.68 -7.41 18.07
N ALA A 149 -15.92 -6.42 18.54
CA ALA A 149 -14.45 -6.45 18.47
C ALA A 149 -13.85 -7.64 19.24
N ALA A 150 -14.35 -7.90 20.45
CA ALA A 150 -13.95 -9.07 21.24
C ALA A 150 -14.29 -10.38 20.51
N ALA A 151 -15.48 -10.50 19.91
CA ALA A 151 -15.88 -11.68 19.15
C ALA A 151 -15.05 -11.91 17.87
N MET A 152 -14.61 -10.84 17.20
CA MET A 152 -13.79 -10.94 15.98
C MET A 152 -12.35 -11.38 16.27
N THR A 153 -11.79 -10.96 17.41
CA THR A 153 -10.37 -11.15 17.74
C THR A 153 -10.12 -12.32 18.68
N GLY A 154 -11.05 -12.59 19.61
CA GLY A 154 -10.82 -13.50 20.73
C GLY A 154 -9.73 -13.02 21.69
N ASP A 155 -9.39 -11.73 21.67
CA ASP A 155 -8.36 -11.14 22.52
C ASP A 155 -8.91 -10.92 23.95
N PRO A 156 -8.27 -11.47 24.99
CA PRO A 156 -8.64 -11.22 26.38
C PRO A 156 -8.68 -9.74 26.78
N GLU A 157 -7.87 -8.88 26.16
CA GLU A 157 -7.91 -7.43 26.42
C GLU A 157 -9.23 -6.81 25.96
N HIS A 158 -9.72 -7.22 24.78
CA HIS A 158 -11.01 -6.77 24.28
C HIS A 158 -12.17 -7.29 25.15
N GLU A 159 -12.08 -8.52 25.65
CA GLU A 159 -13.05 -9.06 26.60
C GLU A 159 -13.09 -8.27 27.91
N TYR A 160 -11.91 -7.90 28.44
CA TYR A 160 -11.82 -7.06 29.64
C TYR A 160 -12.51 -5.69 29.43
N ASP A 161 -12.32 -5.08 28.26
CA ASP A 161 -12.98 -3.82 27.93
C ASP A 161 -14.50 -3.93 27.89
N VAL A 162 -15.03 -5.05 27.39
CA VAL A 162 -16.48 -5.33 27.46
C VAL A 162 -16.95 -5.38 28.89
N LEU A 163 -16.33 -6.21 29.74
CA LEU A 163 -16.73 -6.37 31.15
C LEU A 163 -16.67 -5.06 31.93
N ARG A 164 -15.65 -4.24 31.64
CA ARG A 164 -15.47 -2.91 32.23
C ARG A 164 -16.64 -1.98 31.88
N VAL A 165 -17.02 -1.91 30.61
CA VAL A 165 -18.14 -1.07 30.16
C VAL A 165 -19.48 -1.62 30.64
N GLU A 166 -19.66 -2.94 30.70
CA GLU A 166 -20.89 -3.54 31.22
C GLU A 166 -21.16 -3.14 32.67
N ARG A 167 -20.11 -3.13 33.51
CA ARG A 167 -20.21 -2.66 34.89
C ARG A 167 -20.60 -1.18 34.96
N LEU A 168 -19.93 -0.33 34.17
CA LEU A 168 -20.21 1.11 34.10
C LEU A 168 -21.63 1.40 33.62
N ALA A 169 -22.13 0.64 32.63
CA ALA A 169 -23.50 0.77 32.12
C ALA A 169 -24.56 0.30 33.14
N SER A 170 -24.22 -0.71 33.95
CA SER A 170 -25.14 -1.29 34.95
C SER A 170 -25.21 -0.47 36.24
N GLY A 171 -24.25 0.43 36.49
CA GLY A 171 -24.24 1.32 37.67
C GLY A 171 -24.03 0.59 39.00
N VAL A 172 -23.47 -0.62 38.97
CA VAL A 172 -23.18 -1.48 40.15
C VAL A 172 -21.69 -1.54 40.43
#